data_AF-A0A929YE11-F1
#
_entry.id   AF-A0A929YE11-F1
#
_cell.length_a   1.000
_cell.length_b   1.000
_cell.length_c   1.000
_cell.angle_alpha   90.00
_cell.angle_beta   90.00
_cell.angle_gamma   90.00
#
_symmetry.space_group_name_H-M   'P 1'
#
loop_
_entity.id
_entity.type
_entity.pdbx_description
1 polymer ?
#
loop_
_entity_poly.entity_id
_entity_poly.type
_entity_poly.pdbx_seq_one_letter_code
_entity_poly.pdbx_strand_id
1 'polypeptide(L)'
;MAQVDFSQIQEVAKAAVLEICEAAHLQPDSLFVVGCSSSEVLGEKIGSATSMDVALALYEGISSALLPKKIRLAAQCCEHLNRALVVSRSTMEKYDLERVNAIPQPNHAGGAFASVAYEKLPEAVLVEDLKARADAGIDIGQTL
;
A
#
# COMPACT_ATOMS: atom_id res chain seq x y z
N MET A 1 -3.41 12.82 26.55
CA MET A 1 -3.72 12.21 25.24
C MET A 1 -2.47 11.45 24.82
N ALA A 2 -2.54 10.14 24.56
CA ALA A 2 -1.38 9.41 24.07
C ALA A 2 -0.99 10.00 22.71
N GLN A 3 0.24 10.47 22.59
CA GLN A 3 0.78 10.97 21.34
C GLN A 3 0.91 9.77 20.39
N VAL A 4 0.38 9.89 19.18
CA VAL A 4 0.54 8.85 18.15
C VAL A 4 2.03 8.72 17.85
N ASP A 5 2.60 7.55 18.08
CA ASP A 5 3.98 7.24 17.77
C ASP A 5 4.08 6.65 16.36
N PHE A 6 4.38 7.51 15.38
CA PHE A 6 4.56 7.09 13.99
C PHE A 6 5.74 6.14 13.80
N SER A 7 6.76 6.20 14.67
CA SER A 7 7.89 5.27 14.61
C SER A 7 7.46 3.85 14.96
N GLN A 8 6.58 3.71 15.95
CA GLN A 8 5.99 2.42 16.30
C GLN A 8 5.16 1.84 15.14
N ILE A 9 4.39 2.68 14.42
CA ILE A 9 3.65 2.25 13.22
C ILE A 9 4.60 1.73 12.15
N GLN A 10 5.71 2.42 11.88
CA GLN A 10 6.73 1.99 10.92
C GLN A 10 7.33 0.64 11.31
N GLU A 11 7.73 0.49 12.57
CA GLU A 11 8.36 -0.73 13.07
C GLU A 11 7.43 -1.94 12.99
N VAL A 12 6.18 -1.80 13.41
CA VAL A 12 5.18 -2.87 13.36
C VAL A 12 4.86 -3.24 11.91
N ALA A 13 4.65 -2.25 11.04
CA ALA A 13 4.36 -2.51 9.63
C ALA A 13 5.53 -3.23 8.94
N LYS A 14 6.77 -2.80 9.22
CA LYS A 14 7.98 -3.45 8.71
C LYS A 14 8.08 -4.90 9.19
N ALA A 15 7.90 -5.14 10.49
CA ALA A 15 7.97 -6.48 11.07
C ALA A 15 6.93 -7.42 10.47
N ALA A 16 5.67 -6.98 10.37
CA ALA A 16 4.59 -7.77 9.78
C ALA A 16 4.88 -8.15 8.31
N VAL A 17 5.37 -7.20 7.51
CA VAL A 17 5.71 -7.48 6.10
C VAL A 17 6.90 -8.44 5.99
N LEU A 18 7.92 -8.31 6.85
CA LEU A 18 9.05 -9.24 6.85
C LEU A 18 8.60 -10.67 7.18
N GLU A 19 7.74 -10.83 8.18
CA GLU A 19 7.17 -12.13 8.56
C GLU A 19 6.38 -12.75 7.40
N ILE A 20 5.52 -11.96 6.73
CA ILE A 20 4.78 -12.44 5.54
C ILE A 20 5.74 -12.83 4.41
N CYS A 21 6.77 -12.01 4.14
CA CYS A 21 7.75 -12.31 3.09
C CYS A 21 8.48 -13.63 3.35
N GLU A 22 8.82 -13.91 4.61
CA GLU A 22 9.48 -15.15 5.02
C GLU A 22 8.54 -16.35 4.93
N ALA A 23 7.32 -16.22 5.47
CA ALA A 23 6.31 -17.29 5.47
C ALA A 23 5.84 -17.66 4.05
N ALA A 24 5.71 -16.68 3.16
CA ALA A 24 5.34 -16.89 1.76
C ALA A 24 6.54 -17.24 0.85
N HIS A 25 7.76 -17.30 1.41
CA HIS A 25 9.00 -17.56 0.67
C HIS A 25 9.20 -16.66 -0.56
N LEU A 26 8.85 -15.37 -0.43
CA LEU A 26 8.89 -14.43 -1.55
C LEU A 26 10.29 -14.31 -2.13
N GLN A 27 10.35 -14.28 -3.45
CA GLN A 27 11.58 -14.15 -4.21
C GLN A 27 11.73 -12.70 -4.70
N PRO A 28 12.96 -12.29 -5.08
CA PRO A 28 13.13 -11.07 -5.84
C PRO A 28 12.15 -11.04 -7.02
N ASP A 29 11.60 -9.86 -7.28
CA ASP A 29 10.58 -9.59 -8.29
C ASP A 29 9.14 -10.05 -8.00
N SER A 30 8.87 -10.76 -6.90
CA SER A 30 7.50 -11.07 -6.44
C SER A 30 6.65 -9.81 -6.26
N LEU A 31 5.34 -9.95 -6.41
CA LEU A 31 4.34 -8.90 -6.30
C LEU A 31 3.61 -8.97 -4.96
N PHE A 32 3.78 -7.92 -4.15
CA PHE A 32 3.16 -7.78 -2.84
C PHE A 32 2.07 -6.70 -2.88
N VAL A 33 0.83 -7.08 -2.54
CA VAL A 33 -0.31 -6.15 -2.53
C VAL A 33 -0.61 -5.63 -1.12
N VAL A 34 -0.89 -4.33 -1.01
CA VAL A 34 -1.32 -3.69 0.25
C VAL A 34 -2.68 -3.06 0.06
N GLY A 35 -3.66 -3.52 0.85
CA GLY A 35 -4.90 -2.80 1.14
C GLY A 35 -4.75 -2.09 2.49
N CYS A 36 -5.13 -0.81 2.56
CA CYS A 36 -4.93 -0.04 3.79
C CYS A 36 -5.97 1.07 3.98
N SER A 37 -6.61 1.06 5.14
CA SER A 37 -7.42 2.15 5.67
C SER A 37 -6.68 2.85 6.81
N SER A 38 -6.13 4.05 6.57
CA SER A 38 -5.37 4.77 7.60
C SER A 38 -6.24 5.31 8.75
N SER A 39 -7.56 5.44 8.53
CA SER A 39 -8.50 5.83 9.58
C SER A 39 -8.72 4.73 10.62
N GLU A 40 -8.64 3.47 10.22
CA GLU A 40 -8.85 2.32 11.14
C GLU A 40 -7.65 2.10 12.07
N VAL A 41 -6.45 2.52 11.67
CA VAL A 41 -5.21 2.31 12.42
C VAL A 41 -5.19 3.08 13.76
N LEU A 42 -5.89 4.21 13.84
CA LEU A 42 -5.96 5.02 15.06
C LEU A 42 -7.13 4.63 15.99
N GLY A 43 -7.98 3.69 15.59
CA GLY A 43 -8.81 2.91 16.49
C GLY A 43 -9.96 3.60 17.21
N GLU A 44 -10.58 4.70 16.72
CA GLU A 44 -12.02 5.04 16.90
C GLU A 44 -12.39 6.48 16.45
N LYS A 45 -13.71 6.67 16.22
CA LYS A 45 -14.43 7.84 15.66
C LYS A 45 -14.17 9.21 16.33
N ILE A 46 -13.02 9.83 16.11
CA ILE A 46 -12.88 11.29 16.22
C ILE A 46 -12.22 11.83 14.95
N GLY A 47 -13.06 12.36 14.06
CA GLY A 47 -12.68 12.95 12.78
C GLY A 47 -12.50 11.87 11.71
N SER A 48 -13.54 11.66 10.91
CA SER A 48 -13.65 10.76 9.74
C SER A 48 -12.68 11.08 8.59
N ALA A 49 -11.49 11.59 8.91
CA ALA A 49 -10.52 12.09 7.96
C ALA A 49 -9.37 11.09 7.83
N THR A 50 -9.06 10.76 6.58
CA THR A 50 -7.84 10.07 6.21
C THR A 50 -6.61 10.73 6.85
N SER A 51 -5.77 9.95 7.55
CA SER A 51 -4.49 10.46 8.07
C SER A 51 -3.35 10.19 7.08
N MET A 52 -2.75 11.28 6.58
CA MET A 52 -1.57 11.21 5.71
C MET A 52 -0.32 10.77 6.47
N ASP A 53 -0.14 11.21 7.71
CA ASP A 53 1.03 10.87 8.52
C ASP A 53 1.06 9.38 8.86
N VAL A 54 -0.10 8.80 9.19
CA VAL A 54 -0.24 7.35 9.39
C VAL A 54 0.06 6.60 8.10
N ALA A 55 -0.49 7.04 6.96
CA ALA A 55 -0.26 6.40 5.68
C ALA A 55 1.22 6.46 5.25
N LEU A 56 1.89 7.58 5.52
CA LEU A 56 3.33 7.75 5.29
C LEU A 56 4.14 6.82 6.18
N ALA A 57 3.84 6.75 7.47
CA ALA A 57 4.48 5.82 8.40
C ALA A 57 4.31 4.35 7.96
N LEU A 58 3.10 3.95 7.56
CA LEU A 58 2.87 2.63 7.00
C LEU A 58 3.68 2.39 5.73
N TYR A 59 3.69 3.35 4.79
CA TYR A 59 4.46 3.23 3.56
C TYR A 59 5.96 3.10 3.82
N GLU A 60 6.53 3.91 4.73
CA GLU A 60 7.94 3.84 5.09
C GLU A 60 8.30 2.49 5.72
N GLY A 61 7.48 2.01 6.67
CA GLY A 61 7.65 0.68 7.26
C GLY A 61 7.62 -0.43 6.21
N ILE A 62 6.55 -0.49 5.41
CA ILE A 62 6.34 -1.52 4.37
C ILE A 62 7.43 -1.45 3.30
N SER A 63 7.70 -0.27 2.73
CA SER A 63 8.70 -0.12 1.67
C SER A 63 10.11 -0.47 2.15
N SER A 64 10.46 -0.16 3.41
CA SER A 64 11.76 -0.53 3.98
C SER A 64 11.95 -2.05 4.14
N ALA A 65 10.87 -2.82 4.21
CA ALA A 65 10.91 -4.29 4.20
C ALA A 65 11.02 -4.86 2.77
N LEU A 66 10.27 -4.29 1.81
CA LEU A 66 10.17 -4.81 0.44
C LEU A 66 11.37 -4.43 -0.45
N LEU A 67 11.83 -3.17 -0.39
CA LEU A 67 12.85 -2.64 -1.30
C LEU A 67 14.19 -3.41 -1.24
N PRO A 68 14.77 -3.71 -0.05
CA PRO A 68 16.02 -4.47 0.02
C PRO A 68 15.92 -5.89 -0.55
N LYS A 69 14.72 -6.48 -0.53
CA LYS A 69 14.42 -7.81 -1.09
C LYS A 69 14.04 -7.76 -2.58
N LYS A 70 13.95 -6.57 -3.18
CA LYS A 70 13.51 -6.34 -4.57
C LYS A 70 12.09 -6.87 -4.84
N ILE A 71 11.22 -6.81 -3.83
CA ILE A 71 9.81 -7.16 -3.96
C ILE A 71 9.05 -5.93 -4.48
N ARG A 72 8.13 -6.14 -5.43
CA ARG A 72 7.31 -5.08 -6.03
C ARG A 72 6.10 -4.80 -5.17
N LEU A 73 5.83 -3.52 -4.93
CA LEU A 73 4.65 -3.06 -4.21
C LEU A 73 3.51 -2.73 -5.19
N ALA A 74 2.31 -3.20 -4.86
CA ALA A 74 1.04 -2.71 -5.41
C ALA A 74 0.17 -2.15 -4.28
N ALA A 75 -0.17 -0.87 -4.33
CA ALA A 75 -1.01 -0.22 -3.33
C ALA A 75 -2.45 -0.09 -3.85
N GLN A 76 -3.38 -0.79 -3.21
CA GLN A 76 -4.79 -0.81 -3.60
C GLN A 76 -5.46 0.54 -3.23
N CYS A 77 -6.18 1.12 -4.19
CA CYS A 77 -7.08 2.25 -3.92
C CYS A 77 -8.34 1.79 -3.17
N CYS A 78 -9.09 2.74 -2.61
CA CYS A 78 -10.44 2.46 -2.12
C CYS A 78 -11.43 2.19 -3.27
N GLU A 79 -12.65 1.78 -2.89
CA GLU A 79 -13.75 1.43 -3.78
C GLU A 79 -14.17 2.55 -4.74
N HIS A 80 -13.92 3.82 -4.39
CA HIS A 80 -14.22 4.97 -5.26
C HIS A 80 -13.39 4.99 -6.56
N LEU A 81 -12.22 4.33 -6.58
CA LEU A 81 -11.42 4.10 -7.78
C LEU A 81 -11.45 2.63 -8.21
N ASN A 82 -12.56 1.94 -7.93
CA ASN A 82 -12.78 0.54 -8.26
C ASN A 82 -11.67 -0.40 -7.76
N ARG A 83 -11.00 -0.03 -6.66
CA ARG A 83 -9.86 -0.79 -6.11
C ARG A 83 -8.68 -0.93 -7.09
N ALA A 84 -8.57 -0.03 -8.08
CA ALA A 84 -7.41 0.09 -8.94
C ALA A 84 -6.12 0.22 -8.11
N LEU A 85 -4.99 -0.22 -8.65
CA LEU A 85 -3.76 -0.33 -7.86
C LEU A 85 -2.67 0.60 -8.38
N VAL A 86 -2.00 1.28 -7.45
CA VAL A 86 -0.79 2.04 -7.74
C VAL A 86 0.39 1.10 -7.79
N VAL A 87 1.13 1.12 -8.89
CA VAL A 87 2.36 0.35 -9.11
C VAL A 87 3.40 1.22 -9.81
N SER A 88 4.67 0.83 -9.81
CA SER A 88 5.65 1.44 -10.72
C SER A 88 5.37 1.05 -12.17
N ARG A 89 5.70 1.91 -13.14
CA ARG A 89 5.62 1.56 -14.58
C ARG A 89 6.32 0.24 -14.90
N SER A 90 7.51 0.02 -14.34
CA SER A 90 8.27 -1.22 -14.52
C SER A 90 7.57 -2.48 -13.97
N THR A 91 6.71 -2.32 -12.95
CA THR A 91 5.86 -3.40 -12.42
C THR A 91 4.71 -3.69 -13.37
N MET A 92 4.02 -2.64 -13.84
CA MET A 92 2.96 -2.76 -14.84
C MET A 92 3.44 -3.48 -16.10
N GLU A 93 4.60 -3.08 -16.65
CA GLU A 93 5.18 -3.69 -17.85
C GLU A 93 5.59 -5.15 -17.61
N LYS A 94 6.27 -5.44 -16.48
CA LYS A 94 6.72 -6.81 -16.19
C LYS A 94 5.55 -7.78 -16.02
N TYR A 95 4.48 -7.34 -15.38
CA TYR A 95 3.31 -8.18 -15.10
C TYR A 95 2.23 -8.09 -16.19
N ASP A 96 2.48 -7.32 -17.26
CA ASP A 96 1.52 -7.08 -18.35
C ASP A 96 0.15 -6.63 -17.80
N LEU A 97 0.16 -5.60 -16.96
CA LEU A 97 -1.04 -5.07 -16.30
C LEU A 97 -1.69 -3.96 -17.13
N GLU A 98 -3.01 -3.89 -17.12
CA GLU A 98 -3.77 -2.89 -17.87
C GLU A 98 -3.75 -1.55 -17.14
N ARG A 99 -3.17 -0.52 -17.79
CA ARG A 99 -3.11 0.83 -17.25
C ARG A 99 -4.50 1.48 -17.28
N VAL A 100 -4.87 2.13 -16.18
CA VAL A 100 -6.04 3.02 -16.12
C VAL A 100 -5.63 4.47 -15.84
N ASN A 101 -6.50 5.43 -16.18
CA ASN A 101 -6.20 6.85 -16.07
C ASN A 101 -6.95 7.50 -14.91
N ALA A 102 -6.33 7.50 -13.74
CA ALA A 102 -6.79 8.24 -12.56
C ALA A 102 -5.59 8.61 -11.67
N ILE A 103 -5.77 9.57 -10.76
CA ILE A 103 -4.80 9.94 -9.74
C ILE A 103 -5.48 9.83 -8.38
N PRO A 104 -4.99 9.00 -7.45
CA PRO A 104 -5.60 8.80 -6.15
C PRO A 104 -5.49 10.06 -5.30
N GLN A 105 -6.62 10.49 -4.76
CA GLN A 105 -6.76 11.61 -3.85
C GLN A 105 -7.06 11.11 -2.44
N PRO A 106 -6.31 11.58 -1.41
CA PRO A 106 -6.32 10.94 -0.09
C PRO A 106 -7.67 11.04 0.63
N ASN A 107 -8.42 12.14 0.43
CA ASN A 107 -9.63 12.45 1.19
C ASN A 107 -10.95 12.13 0.46
N HIS A 108 -10.90 11.77 -0.83
CA HIS A 108 -12.12 11.67 -1.64
C HIS A 108 -12.20 10.39 -2.48
N ALA A 109 -11.12 10.00 -3.16
CA ALA A 109 -11.14 8.87 -4.08
C ALA A 109 -9.73 8.31 -4.26
N GLY A 110 -9.45 7.16 -3.67
CA GLY A 110 -8.15 6.49 -3.70
C GLY A 110 -7.65 6.10 -2.32
N GLY A 111 -7.75 7.01 -1.34
CA GLY A 111 -7.27 6.80 0.03
C GLY A 111 -5.77 7.16 0.20
N ALA A 112 -5.37 7.50 1.42
CA ALA A 112 -4.04 8.08 1.65
C ALA A 112 -2.89 7.14 1.33
N PHE A 113 -3.00 5.84 1.62
CA PHE A 113 -1.90 4.93 1.34
C PHE A 113 -1.59 4.84 -0.16
N ALA A 114 -2.61 4.73 -1.00
CA ALA A 114 -2.46 4.77 -2.46
C ALA A 114 -1.92 6.13 -2.93
N SER A 115 -2.39 7.25 -2.36
CA SER A 115 -1.85 8.58 -2.68
C SER A 115 -0.37 8.73 -2.33
N VAL A 116 0.05 8.27 -1.14
CA VAL A 116 1.47 8.25 -0.75
C VAL A 116 2.28 7.35 -1.68
N ALA A 117 1.79 6.14 -1.99
CA ALA A 117 2.47 5.25 -2.92
C ALA A 117 2.62 5.89 -4.31
N TYR A 118 1.61 6.63 -4.78
CA TYR A 118 1.66 7.33 -6.08
C TYR A 118 2.71 8.44 -6.11
N GLU A 119 2.90 9.15 -4.99
CA GLU A 119 3.94 10.17 -4.87
C GLU A 119 5.35 9.56 -4.77
N LYS A 120 5.50 8.43 -4.06
CA LYS A 120 6.80 7.87 -3.70
C LYS A 120 7.34 6.83 -4.68
N LEU A 121 6.48 6.12 -5.41
CA LEU A 121 6.93 5.13 -6.39
C LEU A 121 7.48 5.80 -7.66
N PRO A 122 8.58 5.28 -8.22
CA PRO A 122 9.14 5.82 -9.46
C PRO A 122 8.19 5.54 -10.63
N GLU A 123 7.88 6.59 -11.39
CA GLU A 123 6.97 6.53 -12.55
C GLU A 123 5.67 5.78 -12.22
N ALA A 124 5.04 6.16 -11.10
CA ALA A 124 3.82 5.53 -10.63
C ALA A 124 2.70 5.61 -11.67
N VAL A 125 1.95 4.52 -11.80
CA VAL A 125 0.78 4.39 -12.66
C VAL A 125 -0.32 3.66 -11.90
N LEU A 126 -1.57 3.84 -12.34
CA LEU A 126 -2.67 3.01 -11.87
C LEU A 126 -2.92 1.88 -12.87
N VAL A 127 -3.22 0.70 -12.34
CA VAL A 127 -3.65 -0.46 -13.11
C VAL A 127 -5.03 -0.92 -12.66
N GLU A 128 -5.81 -1.51 -13.57
CA GLU A 128 -7.16 -1.99 -13.31
C GLU A 128 -7.18 -3.02 -12.17
N ASP A 129 -6.37 -4.07 -12.31
CA ASP A 129 -6.21 -5.14 -11.33
C ASP A 129 -4.78 -5.74 -11.39
N LEU A 130 -4.53 -6.75 -10.55
CA LEU A 130 -3.28 -7.53 -10.57
C LEU A 130 -3.43 -8.87 -11.31
N LYS A 131 -4.55 -9.11 -12.01
CA LYS A 131 -4.90 -10.38 -12.69
C LYS A 131 -4.79 -11.61 -11.77
N ALA A 132 -5.07 -11.44 -10.48
CA ALA A 132 -4.85 -12.43 -9.41
C ALA A 132 -3.41 -12.98 -9.34
N ARG A 133 -2.40 -12.17 -9.68
CA ARG A 133 -0.98 -12.55 -9.71
C ARG A 133 -0.16 -12.03 -8.52
N ALA A 134 -0.80 -11.52 -7.47
CA ALA A 134 -0.08 -11.16 -6.25
C ALA A 134 0.43 -12.44 -5.55
N ASP A 135 1.70 -12.45 -5.16
CA ASP A 135 2.32 -13.59 -4.46
C ASP A 135 2.01 -13.58 -2.96
N ALA A 136 1.80 -12.39 -2.40
CA ALA A 136 1.37 -12.17 -1.02
C ALA A 136 0.73 -10.79 -0.88
N GLY A 137 0.12 -10.54 0.27
CA GLY A 137 -0.34 -9.20 0.61
C GLY A 137 -0.72 -9.05 2.07
N ILE A 138 -1.08 -7.82 2.42
CA ILE A 138 -1.60 -7.46 3.74
C ILE A 138 -2.81 -6.54 3.57
N ASP A 139 -3.84 -6.79 4.38
CA ASP A 139 -5.01 -5.91 4.50
C ASP A 139 -5.02 -5.28 5.89
N ILE A 140 -4.90 -3.95 5.93
CA ILE A 140 -4.86 -3.15 7.15
C ILE A 140 -6.17 -2.39 7.26
N GLY A 141 -7.01 -2.79 8.22
CA GLY A 141 -8.31 -2.14 8.45
C GLY A 141 -9.47 -2.71 7.63
N GLN A 142 -9.41 -4.00 7.25
CA GLN A 142 -10.50 -4.75 6.61
C GLN A 142 -11.08 -4.05 5.38
N THR A 143 -10.22 -3.82 4.38
CA THR A 143 -10.58 -2.99 3.23
C THR A 143 -11.35 -3.73 2.14
N LEU A 144 -11.51 -5.05 2.23
CA LEU A 144 -12.16 -5.89 1.21
C LEU A 144 -13.62 -6.21 1.50
#